data_AF-A0A938GHL2-F1
#
_entry.id   AF-A0A938GHL2-F1
#
_cell.length_a   1.000
_cell.length_b   1.000
_cell.length_c   1.000
_cell.angle_alpha   90.00
_cell.angle_beta   90.00
_cell.angle_gamma   90.00
#
_symmetry.space_group_name_H-M   'P 1'
#
loop_
_entity.id
_entity.type
_entity.pdbx_description
1 polymer ?
#
loop_
_entity_poly.entity_id
_entity_poly.type
_entity_poly.pdbx_seq_one_letter_code
_entity_poly.pdbx_strand_id
1 'polypeptide(L)'
;MKAINHHIAIIGLAIGIASSSALGAQTPIGFGHVDIGIAFENNEWDLHIHDETIDQEYEPGEATLVVRHPARSAIPSDTRFAFLGSAGAPLWVLSQIQNHDLLFLGIAAEEIEKGIFAGDQLRLTLKQVKGPGHFFVYSTSGAAGTPDVRMNSRDGVSDADFATVLAGGHTDYNWAFTAPGTYEVTFEASGVLTAENRAVSSGLIAYTFVVEPAPGSQGDIIGYYVGVDSLPRVPFGTYTGLPNPNQGRLLFLVGHVTPENILNSHYRAIGAYEYTGPTNAPIAVPTNANHRIPETFTLQAPLTLVPGSGLYEGKLVSAKTSEHYSDLRIRSVHTLRQQVTLTATNLFGFGSPQDVLFNSNLRGRTGRLDNVVVALELVSISDGLRVGSPYQMNVVSKPGDRVTLGEGNSFEFQPVIWAEASAKPGPYSVRFKLVDVSRAPGHTPAPESGIVTFDFQVAPPPALSIARTVTLTLPVVTEGHVLESAASARGPWIELNLPFQLISEGSGEAVRLTGKTLTVPLTSETQFFRLRQR
;
A
#
# COMPACT_ATOMS: atom_id res chain seq x y z
N MET A 1 59.14 -36.25 30.85
CA MET A 1 57.69 -36.23 31.11
C MET A 1 57.16 -34.89 30.62
N LYS A 2 56.13 -34.93 29.76
CA LYS A 2 55.49 -33.78 29.11
C LYS A 2 54.67 -32.99 30.13
N ALA A 3 54.80 -31.66 30.14
CA ALA A 3 53.80 -30.76 30.70
C ALA A 3 52.79 -30.44 29.60
N ILE A 4 51.51 -30.69 29.88
CA ILE A 4 50.37 -30.48 28.98
C ILE A 4 49.91 -29.03 29.16
N ASN A 5 50.25 -28.16 28.21
CA ASN A 5 49.65 -26.82 28.11
C ASN A 5 48.31 -26.93 27.37
N HIS A 6 47.23 -26.52 28.03
CA HIS A 6 45.92 -26.34 27.40
C HIS A 6 45.95 -25.04 26.59
N HIS A 7 45.88 -25.14 25.26
CA HIS A 7 45.61 -23.99 24.38
C HIS A 7 44.10 -23.77 24.32
N ILE A 8 43.62 -22.71 24.97
CA ILE A 8 42.28 -22.17 24.77
C ILE A 8 42.30 -21.40 23.45
N ALA A 9 41.61 -21.91 22.43
CA ALA A 9 41.37 -21.20 21.18
C ALA A 9 40.29 -20.12 21.43
N ILE A 10 40.69 -18.85 21.41
CA ILE A 10 39.76 -17.72 21.36
C ILE A 10 39.34 -17.58 19.89
N ILE A 11 38.12 -18.05 19.57
CA ILE A 11 37.47 -17.78 18.29
C ILE A 11 36.98 -16.34 18.36
N GLY A 12 37.72 -15.42 17.73
CA GLY A 12 37.28 -14.05 17.52
C GLY A 12 36.18 -14.03 16.47
N LEU A 13 34.92 -14.00 16.91
CA LEU A 13 33.77 -13.71 16.07
C LEU A 13 33.84 -12.22 15.71
N ALA A 14 34.31 -11.90 14.50
CA ALA A 14 34.15 -10.58 13.92
C ALA A 14 32.66 -10.38 13.60
N ILE A 15 31.93 -9.78 14.55
CA ILE A 15 30.60 -9.26 14.29
C ILE A 15 30.80 -8.05 13.38
N GLY A 16 30.61 -8.26 12.07
CA GLY A 16 30.41 -7.18 11.14
C GLY A 16 29.20 -6.39 11.61
N ILE A 17 29.45 -5.20 12.13
CA ILE A 17 28.39 -4.23 12.43
C ILE A 17 27.84 -3.87 11.05
N ALA A 18 26.70 -4.45 10.68
CA ALA A 18 25.88 -3.89 9.63
C ALA A 18 25.53 -2.49 10.11
N SER A 19 26.18 -1.49 9.53
CA SER A 19 25.74 -0.11 9.67
C SER A 19 24.32 -0.08 9.13
N SER A 20 23.33 -0.06 10.02
CA SER A 20 21.99 0.35 9.68
C SER A 20 22.07 1.83 9.33
N SER A 21 22.35 2.13 8.07
CA SER A 21 22.07 3.44 7.50
C SER A 21 20.61 3.74 7.81
N ALA A 22 20.38 4.90 8.44
CA ALA A 22 19.04 5.43 8.57
C ALA A 22 18.46 5.49 7.15
N LEU A 23 17.38 4.74 6.89
CA LEU A 23 16.66 4.78 5.60
C LEU A 23 16.25 6.24 5.35
N GLY A 24 17.00 6.93 4.49
CA GLY A 24 16.55 8.16 3.87
C GLY A 24 15.24 7.90 3.12
N ALA A 25 14.50 8.96 2.81
CA ALA A 25 13.36 8.82 1.91
C ALA A 25 13.87 8.31 0.55
N GLN A 26 13.46 7.11 0.14
CA GLN A 26 13.80 6.58 -1.18
C GLN A 26 13.03 7.35 -2.25
N THR A 27 13.72 7.74 -3.32
CA THR A 27 13.12 8.41 -4.48
C THR A 27 12.39 7.37 -5.34
N PRO A 28 11.06 7.43 -5.48
CA PRO A 28 10.33 6.51 -6.35
C PRO A 28 10.52 6.92 -7.81
N ILE A 29 10.99 5.99 -8.65
CA ILE A 29 11.22 6.18 -10.07
C ILE A 29 10.29 5.25 -10.84
N GLY A 30 9.27 5.79 -11.50
CA GLY A 30 8.24 5.02 -12.21
C GLY A 30 8.12 5.32 -13.70
N PHE A 31 9.01 6.16 -14.22
CA PHE A 31 9.03 6.67 -15.59
C PHE A 31 10.47 6.95 -16.01
N GLY A 32 10.68 7.15 -17.31
CA GLY A 32 11.99 7.51 -17.85
C GLY A 32 12.79 6.29 -18.28
N HIS A 33 13.87 6.54 -19.02
CA HIS A 33 14.91 5.55 -19.30
C HIS A 33 15.87 5.54 -18.11
N VAL A 34 16.00 4.37 -17.48
CA VAL A 34 16.79 4.14 -16.28
C VAL A 34 17.58 2.86 -16.44
N ASP A 35 18.77 2.80 -15.85
CA ASP A 35 19.63 1.64 -15.88
C ASP A 35 20.03 1.15 -14.50
N ILE A 36 20.16 -0.17 -14.40
CA ILE A 36 21.07 -0.75 -13.40
C ILE A 36 22.48 -0.54 -13.94
N GLY A 37 23.11 0.53 -13.47
CA GLY A 37 24.45 0.94 -13.88
C GLY A 37 25.53 0.10 -13.20
N ILE A 38 26.57 -0.22 -13.95
CA ILE A 38 27.73 -0.97 -13.50
C ILE A 38 28.98 -0.20 -13.92
N ALA A 39 29.70 0.32 -12.93
CA ALA A 39 30.96 1.00 -13.10
C ALA A 39 32.09 0.25 -12.37
N PHE A 40 33.31 0.45 -12.85
CA PHE A 40 34.50 -0.13 -12.24
C PHE A 40 35.68 0.82 -12.43
N GLU A 41 36.05 1.51 -11.35
CA GLU A 41 37.15 2.48 -11.35
C GLU A 41 38.05 2.25 -10.14
N ASN A 42 39.35 2.50 -10.28
CA ASN A 42 40.31 2.38 -9.17
C ASN A 42 40.30 1.03 -8.42
N ASN A 43 39.97 -0.06 -9.12
CA ASN A 43 39.77 -1.41 -8.58
C ASN A 43 38.57 -1.56 -7.62
N GLU A 44 37.62 -0.64 -7.68
CA GLU A 44 36.39 -0.65 -6.90
C GLU A 44 35.18 -0.75 -7.83
N TRP A 45 34.17 -1.50 -7.39
CA TRP A 45 32.89 -1.58 -8.08
C TRP A 45 31.98 -0.47 -7.60
N ASP A 46 31.29 0.14 -8.55
CA ASP A 46 30.13 0.98 -8.25
C ASP A 46 28.92 0.44 -9.04
N LEU A 47 27.86 0.13 -8.30
CA LEU A 47 26.60 -0.28 -8.88
C LEU A 47 25.56 0.69 -8.38
N HIS A 48 24.85 1.31 -9.30
CA HIS A 48 23.93 2.40 -9.01
C HIS A 48 22.68 2.29 -9.88
N ILE A 49 21.71 3.17 -9.63
CA ILE A 49 20.56 3.41 -10.50
C ILE A 49 20.86 4.70 -11.27
N HIS A 50 21.00 4.62 -12.59
CA HIS A 50 21.24 5.78 -13.44
C HIS A 50 19.93 6.16 -14.14
N ASP A 51 19.35 7.31 -13.79
CA ASP A 51 18.21 7.89 -14.53
C ASP A 51 18.73 8.79 -15.67
N GLU A 52 18.85 8.20 -16.87
CA GLU A 52 19.31 8.91 -18.08
C GLU A 52 18.40 10.08 -18.47
N THR A 53 17.14 10.08 -18.01
CA THR A 53 16.16 11.10 -18.40
C THR A 53 16.50 12.45 -17.78
N ILE A 54 17.11 12.43 -16.58
CA ILE A 54 17.47 13.62 -15.82
C ILE A 54 18.97 13.69 -15.50
N ASP A 55 19.77 12.75 -16.00
CA ASP A 55 21.22 12.67 -15.79
C ASP A 55 21.56 12.63 -14.29
N GLN A 56 20.91 11.70 -13.57
CA GLN A 56 21.02 11.56 -12.12
C GLN A 56 21.27 10.11 -11.73
N GLU A 57 22.33 9.90 -10.94
CA GLU A 57 22.61 8.63 -10.30
C GLU A 57 22.06 8.60 -8.88
N TYR A 58 21.63 7.41 -8.46
CA TYR A 58 21.22 7.09 -7.11
C TYR A 58 21.95 5.84 -6.63
N GLU A 59 22.38 5.84 -5.38
CA GLU A 59 22.82 4.61 -4.73
C GLU A 59 21.66 3.57 -4.74
N PRO A 60 21.92 2.26 -4.79
CA PRO A 60 20.87 1.23 -4.86
C PRO A 60 19.81 1.32 -3.75
N GLY A 61 20.20 1.86 -2.59
CA GLY A 61 19.31 2.09 -1.44
C GLY A 61 18.56 3.43 -1.45
N GLU A 62 18.90 4.38 -2.33
CA GLU A 62 18.35 5.74 -2.36
C GLU A 62 17.16 5.90 -3.31
N ALA A 63 16.93 4.96 -4.22
CA ALA A 63 15.79 4.97 -5.12
C ALA A 63 15.00 3.64 -5.09
N THR A 64 13.75 3.72 -5.52
CA THR A 64 12.85 2.57 -5.67
C THR A 64 12.33 2.53 -7.09
N LEU A 65 12.49 1.40 -7.77
CA LEU A 65 12.02 1.19 -9.14
C LEU A 65 10.55 0.78 -9.12
N VAL A 66 9.67 1.63 -9.64
CA VAL A 66 8.22 1.45 -9.55
C VAL A 66 7.68 0.83 -10.85
N VAL A 67 7.19 -0.40 -10.73
CA VAL A 67 6.47 -1.11 -11.79
C VAL A 67 5.00 -0.74 -11.70
N ARG A 68 4.63 0.32 -12.43
CA ARG A 68 3.29 0.92 -12.35
C ARG A 68 2.19 0.00 -12.86
N HIS A 69 0.95 0.24 -12.44
CA HIS A 69 -0.20 -0.57 -12.84
C HIS A 69 -0.34 -0.77 -14.36
N PRO A 70 -0.12 0.23 -15.24
CA PRO A 70 -0.23 0.04 -16.68
C PRO A 70 0.77 -0.98 -17.28
N ALA A 71 1.80 -1.37 -16.52
CA ALA A 71 2.70 -2.47 -16.89
C ALA A 71 2.02 -3.85 -16.80
N ARG A 72 0.81 -3.93 -16.22
CA ARG A 72 0.06 -5.19 -16.08
C ARG A 72 -0.42 -5.71 -17.43
N SER A 73 0.01 -6.91 -17.75
CA SER A 73 -0.40 -7.73 -18.88
C SER A 73 -0.90 -9.11 -18.40
N ALA A 74 -1.11 -10.02 -19.34
CA ALA A 74 -1.40 -11.42 -19.08
C ALA A 74 -0.32 -12.28 -19.74
N ILE A 75 0.05 -13.39 -19.09
CA ILE A 75 1.01 -14.35 -19.64
C ILE A 75 0.49 -14.85 -21.00
N PRO A 76 1.28 -14.76 -22.10
CA PRO A 76 0.86 -15.22 -23.42
C PRO A 76 0.46 -16.70 -23.42
N SER A 77 -0.48 -17.06 -24.29
CA SER A 77 -0.86 -18.47 -24.51
C SER A 77 0.19 -19.28 -25.28
N ASP A 78 1.16 -18.60 -25.88
CA ASP A 78 2.31 -19.21 -26.53
C ASP A 78 3.17 -19.95 -25.50
N THR A 79 3.39 -21.24 -25.73
CA THR A 79 4.10 -22.14 -24.82
C THR A 79 5.56 -21.76 -24.61
N ARG A 80 6.17 -20.96 -25.50
CA ARG A 80 7.51 -20.40 -25.30
C ARG A 80 7.60 -19.50 -24.07
N PHE A 81 6.47 -18.92 -23.64
CA PHE A 81 6.38 -18.06 -22.44
C PHE A 81 5.92 -18.82 -21.18
N ALA A 82 5.81 -20.14 -21.22
CA ALA A 82 5.35 -20.94 -20.07
C ALA A 82 6.29 -20.86 -18.85
N PHE A 83 7.53 -20.39 -19.02
CA PHE A 83 8.45 -20.12 -17.91
C PHE A 83 7.92 -19.04 -16.95
N LEU A 84 7.13 -18.09 -17.46
CA LEU A 84 6.50 -17.01 -16.68
C LEU A 84 5.37 -17.54 -15.77
N GLY A 85 4.80 -18.71 -16.10
CA GLY A 85 3.67 -19.31 -15.38
C GLY A 85 2.53 -19.74 -16.31
N SER A 86 1.33 -19.83 -15.74
CA SER A 86 0.14 -20.27 -16.47
C SER A 86 -0.35 -19.20 -17.45
N ALA A 87 -0.64 -19.58 -18.69
CA ALA A 87 -1.24 -18.70 -19.69
C ALA A 87 -2.49 -17.98 -19.14
N GLY A 88 -2.59 -16.67 -19.40
CA GLY A 88 -3.68 -15.82 -18.92
C GLY A 88 -3.54 -15.32 -17.48
N ALA A 89 -2.58 -15.84 -16.70
CA ALA A 89 -2.33 -15.31 -15.35
C ALA A 89 -1.79 -13.86 -15.42
N PRO A 90 -2.03 -13.03 -14.39
CA PRO A 90 -1.52 -11.65 -14.34
C PRO A 90 0.01 -11.61 -14.34
N LEU A 91 0.56 -10.65 -15.07
CA LEU A 91 2.00 -10.37 -15.14
C LEU A 91 2.20 -8.86 -15.18
N TRP A 92 3.25 -8.32 -14.57
CA TRP A 92 3.64 -6.92 -14.70
C TRP A 92 4.98 -6.86 -15.38
N VAL A 93 5.08 -6.18 -16.51
CA VAL A 93 6.28 -6.18 -17.37
C VAL A 93 6.71 -4.76 -17.66
N LEU A 94 7.92 -4.39 -17.23
CA LEU A 94 8.65 -3.28 -17.85
C LEU A 94 9.25 -3.83 -19.13
N SER A 95 8.80 -3.31 -20.27
CA SER A 95 9.08 -3.87 -21.59
C SER A 95 10.45 -3.41 -22.09
N GLN A 96 11.17 -4.29 -22.79
CA GLN A 96 12.40 -3.94 -23.54
C GLN A 96 12.14 -2.95 -24.70
N ILE A 97 10.88 -2.69 -25.02
CA ILE A 97 10.44 -1.65 -25.95
C ILE A 97 9.86 -0.51 -25.12
N GLN A 98 10.41 0.69 -25.31
CA GLN A 98 10.05 1.87 -24.54
C GLN A 98 8.55 2.19 -24.62
N ASN A 99 7.97 2.36 -23.44
CA ASN A 99 6.66 2.97 -23.24
C ASN A 99 6.88 4.17 -22.30
N HIS A 100 6.68 5.40 -22.81
CA HIS A 100 6.95 6.61 -22.04
C HIS A 100 6.04 6.81 -20.81
N ASP A 101 4.98 6.03 -20.67
CA ASP A 101 4.08 6.06 -19.50
C ASP A 101 4.58 5.15 -18.35
N LEU A 102 5.67 4.42 -18.58
CA LEU A 102 6.26 3.45 -17.67
C LEU A 102 7.76 3.66 -17.54
N LEU A 103 8.33 3.07 -16.49
CA LEU A 103 9.77 2.92 -16.35
C LEU A 103 10.31 2.04 -17.50
N PHE A 104 11.33 2.54 -18.19
CA PHE A 104 12.06 1.80 -19.20
C PHE A 104 13.43 1.43 -18.61
N LEU A 105 13.64 0.14 -18.36
CA LEU A 105 14.73 -0.33 -17.50
C LEU A 105 15.74 -1.19 -18.27
N GLY A 106 16.98 -0.75 -18.31
CA GLY A 106 18.10 -1.48 -18.88
C GLY A 106 19.14 -1.95 -17.85
N ILE A 107 20.21 -2.54 -18.39
CA ILE A 107 21.46 -2.83 -17.68
C ILE A 107 22.58 -2.20 -18.50
N ALA A 108 23.36 -1.33 -17.87
CA ALA A 108 24.39 -0.53 -18.52
C ALA A 108 25.75 -0.73 -17.84
N ALA A 109 26.81 -0.80 -18.64
CA ALA A 109 28.20 -0.70 -18.20
C ALA A 109 28.95 0.34 -19.02
N GLU A 110 28.27 1.46 -19.29
CA GLU A 110 28.79 2.55 -20.13
C GLU A 110 30.03 3.22 -19.52
N GLU A 111 30.13 3.20 -18.20
CA GLU A 111 31.25 3.74 -17.42
C GLU A 111 32.45 2.78 -17.28
N ILE A 112 32.43 1.64 -17.99
CA ILE A 112 33.55 0.71 -18.01
C ILE A 112 34.26 0.79 -19.35
N GLU A 113 35.53 1.24 -19.31
CA GLU A 113 36.37 1.27 -20.50
C GLU A 113 36.66 -0.15 -21.04
N LYS A 114 36.74 -0.27 -22.36
CA LYS A 114 37.15 -1.51 -23.03
C LYS A 114 38.59 -1.87 -22.67
N GLY A 115 38.85 -3.16 -22.55
CA GLY A 115 40.15 -3.73 -22.21
C GLY A 115 40.36 -3.98 -20.71
N ILE A 116 39.53 -3.42 -19.83
CA ILE A 116 39.61 -3.67 -18.38
C ILE A 116 39.31 -5.13 -18.07
N PHE A 117 38.22 -5.66 -18.63
CA PHE A 117 37.78 -7.04 -18.42
C PHE A 117 38.09 -7.93 -19.61
N ALA A 118 38.37 -9.20 -19.34
CA ALA A 118 38.73 -10.18 -20.35
C ALA A 118 37.59 -10.33 -21.38
N GLY A 119 37.89 -9.99 -22.64
CA GLY A 119 36.91 -10.02 -23.71
C GLY A 119 35.79 -9.00 -23.57
N ASP A 120 36.03 -7.90 -22.83
CA ASP A 120 35.08 -6.82 -22.54
C ASP A 120 33.78 -7.30 -21.90
N GLN A 121 33.80 -8.46 -21.23
CA GLN A 121 32.61 -9.12 -20.70
C GLN A 121 32.59 -9.14 -19.18
N LEU A 122 31.43 -8.79 -18.65
CA LEU A 122 31.06 -8.88 -17.25
C LEU A 122 29.77 -9.68 -17.12
N ARG A 123 29.44 -10.05 -15.88
CA ARG A 123 28.17 -10.69 -15.55
C ARG A 123 27.48 -9.93 -14.44
N LEU A 124 26.20 -9.62 -14.64
CA LEU A 124 25.29 -9.28 -13.56
C LEU A 124 24.48 -10.54 -13.21
N THR A 125 24.72 -11.10 -12.03
CA THR A 125 24.12 -12.38 -11.60
C THR A 125 23.05 -12.12 -10.56
N LEU A 126 21.88 -12.73 -10.71
CA LEU A 126 20.83 -12.73 -9.69
C LEU A 126 21.23 -13.66 -8.55
N LYS A 127 21.25 -13.15 -7.31
CA LYS A 127 21.65 -13.92 -6.12
C LYS A 127 20.49 -14.18 -5.17
N GLN A 128 19.51 -13.27 -5.09
CA GLN A 128 18.34 -13.44 -4.24
C GLN A 128 17.15 -12.62 -4.74
N VAL A 129 15.94 -13.14 -4.51
CA VAL A 129 14.69 -12.40 -4.65
C VAL A 129 13.87 -12.61 -3.38
N LYS A 130 13.45 -11.53 -2.72
CA LYS A 130 12.44 -11.55 -1.66
C LYS A 130 11.25 -10.74 -2.14
N GLY A 131 10.07 -11.33 -2.19
CA GLY A 131 8.86 -10.63 -2.63
C GLY A 131 7.65 -11.55 -2.67
N PRO A 132 6.46 -11.01 -3.00
CA PRO A 132 5.19 -11.75 -2.99
C PRO A 132 5.00 -12.70 -4.19
N GLY A 133 5.86 -12.64 -5.20
CA GLY A 133 5.79 -13.45 -6.42
C GLY A 133 7.16 -13.80 -6.98
N HIS A 134 7.19 -14.21 -8.24
CA HIS A 134 8.41 -14.51 -8.98
C HIS A 134 8.86 -13.33 -9.83
N PHE A 135 10.17 -13.25 -10.04
CA PHE A 135 10.89 -12.22 -10.78
C PHE A 135 11.58 -12.84 -12.00
N PHE A 136 11.59 -12.11 -13.13
CA PHE A 136 12.23 -12.55 -14.36
C PHE A 136 12.91 -11.40 -15.08
N VAL A 137 14.04 -11.70 -15.72
CA VAL A 137 14.68 -10.85 -16.74
C VAL A 137 14.83 -11.67 -18.00
N TYR A 138 14.28 -11.18 -19.11
CA TYR A 138 14.38 -11.85 -20.41
C TYR A 138 14.35 -10.84 -21.55
N SER A 139 14.89 -11.21 -22.70
CA SER A 139 14.70 -10.46 -23.95
C SER A 139 13.86 -11.29 -24.92
N THR A 140 13.36 -10.64 -25.96
CA THR A 140 12.68 -11.26 -27.09
C THR A 140 13.41 -10.85 -28.36
N SER A 141 13.59 -11.81 -29.27
CA SER A 141 14.30 -11.59 -30.52
C SER A 141 13.54 -12.18 -31.72
N GLY A 142 13.81 -11.60 -32.90
CA GLY A 142 13.18 -12.00 -34.16
C GLY A 142 11.70 -11.61 -34.27
N ALA A 143 11.15 -11.74 -35.49
CA ALA A 143 9.76 -11.32 -35.78
C ALA A 143 8.70 -12.09 -34.97
N ALA A 144 9.02 -13.30 -34.51
CA ALA A 144 8.14 -14.13 -33.70
C ALA A 144 8.32 -13.92 -32.18
N GLY A 145 9.20 -13.02 -31.75
CA GLY A 145 9.42 -12.69 -30.33
C GLY A 145 9.88 -13.88 -29.49
N THR A 146 10.88 -14.64 -29.95
CA THR A 146 11.41 -15.79 -29.20
C THR A 146 12.07 -15.30 -27.90
N PRO A 147 11.64 -15.79 -26.73
CA PRO A 147 12.22 -15.36 -25.46
C PRO A 147 13.62 -15.95 -25.25
N ASP A 148 14.52 -15.13 -24.74
CA ASP A 148 15.84 -15.46 -24.26
C ASP A 148 15.90 -15.09 -22.77
N VAL A 149 15.77 -16.10 -21.92
CA VAL A 149 15.64 -15.95 -20.47
C VAL A 149 17.01 -15.78 -19.84
N ARG A 150 17.21 -14.68 -19.10
CA ARG A 150 18.44 -14.37 -18.39
C ARG A 150 18.38 -14.72 -16.92
N MET A 151 17.24 -14.43 -16.29
CA MET A 151 17.04 -14.66 -14.87
C MET A 151 15.62 -15.14 -14.64
N ASN A 152 15.46 -16.19 -13.84
CA ASN A 152 14.17 -16.78 -13.50
C ASN A 152 14.15 -17.18 -12.02
N SER A 153 13.41 -16.44 -11.20
CA SER A 153 13.32 -16.79 -9.78
C SER A 153 12.32 -17.93 -9.49
N ARG A 154 11.61 -18.44 -10.50
CA ARG A 154 10.54 -19.45 -10.34
C ARG A 154 11.07 -20.88 -10.32
N ASP A 155 12.15 -21.17 -11.04
CA ASP A 155 12.85 -22.46 -11.04
C ASP A 155 13.98 -22.52 -9.99
N GLY A 156 14.16 -21.45 -9.21
CA GLY A 156 15.13 -21.33 -8.14
C GLY A 156 16.34 -20.50 -8.58
N VAL A 157 16.87 -19.66 -7.69
CA VAL A 157 17.99 -18.77 -8.01
C VAL A 157 19.31 -19.55 -7.98
N SER A 158 20.09 -19.43 -9.05
CA SER A 158 21.36 -20.12 -9.27
C SER A 158 22.36 -19.25 -10.04
N ASP A 159 23.60 -19.72 -10.19
CA ASP A 159 24.61 -19.01 -11.01
C ASP A 159 24.31 -19.08 -12.53
N ALA A 160 23.24 -19.76 -12.95
CA ALA A 160 22.73 -19.71 -14.32
C ALA A 160 21.87 -18.46 -14.59
N ASP A 161 21.42 -17.77 -13.54
CA ASP A 161 20.59 -16.57 -13.62
C ASP A 161 21.44 -15.31 -13.79
N PHE A 162 21.97 -15.07 -14.98
CA PHE A 162 22.81 -13.91 -15.26
C PHE A 162 22.54 -13.26 -16.62
N ALA A 163 22.81 -11.95 -16.67
CA ALA A 163 22.96 -11.21 -17.91
C ALA A 163 24.46 -11.01 -18.19
N THR A 164 24.88 -11.26 -19.44
CA THR A 164 26.21 -10.84 -19.92
C THR A 164 26.13 -9.36 -20.26
N VAL A 165 27.01 -8.58 -19.65
CA VAL A 165 27.11 -7.14 -19.88
C VAL A 165 28.44 -6.86 -20.57
N LEU A 166 28.44 -5.99 -21.58
CA LEU A 166 29.65 -5.60 -22.30
C LEU A 166 30.15 -4.26 -21.80
N ALA A 167 31.47 -4.12 -21.64
CA ALA A 167 32.10 -2.85 -21.29
C ALA A 167 31.76 -1.76 -22.35
N GLY A 168 31.29 -0.61 -21.89
CA GLY A 168 30.77 0.46 -22.73
C GLY A 168 29.41 0.15 -23.37
N GLY A 169 28.69 -0.86 -22.87
CA GLY A 169 27.47 -1.38 -23.47
C GLY A 169 26.21 -1.08 -22.65
N HIS A 170 25.09 -1.08 -23.36
CA HIS A 170 23.74 -0.87 -22.85
C HIS A 170 22.81 -1.94 -23.40
N THR A 171 21.88 -2.47 -22.60
CA THR A 171 20.84 -3.39 -23.09
C THR A 171 19.55 -3.28 -22.30
N ASP A 172 18.47 -2.98 -23.02
CA ASP A 172 17.11 -3.01 -22.48
C ASP A 172 16.55 -4.43 -22.40
N TYR A 173 15.97 -4.78 -21.27
CA TYR A 173 15.36 -6.09 -21.02
C TYR A 173 13.88 -5.98 -20.68
N ASN A 174 13.17 -7.11 -20.76
CA ASN A 174 11.88 -7.24 -20.10
C ASN A 174 12.11 -7.63 -18.64
N TRP A 175 11.57 -6.83 -17.73
CA TRP A 175 11.58 -7.10 -16.29
C TRP A 175 10.17 -7.45 -15.85
N ALA A 176 9.97 -8.68 -15.39
CA ALA A 176 8.64 -9.23 -15.15
C ALA A 176 8.41 -9.71 -13.72
N PHE A 177 7.20 -9.49 -13.23
CA PHE A 177 6.77 -9.83 -11.86
C PHE A 177 5.39 -10.50 -11.88
N THR A 178 5.18 -11.55 -11.09
CA THR A 178 3.90 -12.31 -11.09
C THR A 178 2.91 -11.87 -10.03
N ALA A 179 3.29 -10.99 -9.11
CA ALA A 179 2.41 -10.48 -8.07
C ALA A 179 2.76 -9.02 -7.73
N PRO A 180 1.77 -8.20 -7.34
CA PRO A 180 2.03 -6.86 -6.84
C PRO A 180 2.61 -6.89 -5.42
N GLY A 181 3.42 -5.88 -5.11
CA GLY A 181 4.08 -5.68 -3.83
C GLY A 181 5.55 -5.31 -3.96
N THR A 182 6.24 -5.23 -2.82
CA THR A 182 7.65 -4.86 -2.77
C THR A 182 8.54 -6.08 -2.98
N TYR A 183 9.54 -5.94 -3.85
CA TYR A 183 10.57 -6.94 -4.10
C TYR A 183 11.94 -6.36 -3.73
N GLU A 184 12.72 -7.11 -2.96
CA GLU A 184 14.16 -6.89 -2.80
C GLU A 184 14.86 -7.89 -3.73
N VAL A 185 15.54 -7.36 -4.75
CA VAL A 185 16.26 -8.16 -5.77
C VAL A 185 17.75 -7.92 -5.58
N THR A 186 18.50 -8.96 -5.27
CA THR A 186 19.93 -8.89 -4.98
C THR A 186 20.75 -9.38 -6.16
N PHE A 187 21.66 -8.54 -6.63
CA PHE A 187 22.59 -8.83 -7.72
C PHE A 187 24.04 -8.88 -7.22
N GLU A 188 24.88 -9.52 -8.04
CA GLU A 188 26.34 -9.51 -7.93
C GLU A 188 26.93 -9.27 -9.33
N ALA A 189 27.68 -8.18 -9.50
CA ALA A 189 28.49 -7.96 -10.68
C ALA A 189 29.83 -8.67 -10.53
N SER A 190 30.30 -9.32 -11.60
CA SER A 190 31.60 -10.00 -11.60
C SER A 190 32.25 -9.98 -12.98
N GLY A 191 33.58 -10.07 -12.98
CA GLY A 191 34.38 -10.12 -14.19
C GLY A 191 35.81 -10.60 -13.93
N VAL A 192 36.56 -10.87 -14.98
CA VAL A 192 37.99 -11.21 -14.90
C VAL A 192 38.80 -10.04 -15.46
N LEU A 193 39.68 -9.44 -14.64
CA LEU A 193 40.55 -8.35 -15.09
C LEU A 193 41.58 -8.85 -16.09
N THR A 194 41.72 -8.16 -17.22
CA THR A 194 42.67 -8.52 -18.30
C THR A 194 44.12 -8.46 -17.82
N ALA A 195 44.49 -7.39 -17.10
CA ALA A 195 45.87 -7.14 -16.70
C ALA A 195 46.44 -8.18 -15.73
N GLU A 196 45.59 -8.72 -14.84
CA GLU A 196 45.99 -9.59 -13.73
C GLU A 196 45.49 -11.03 -13.88
N ASN A 197 44.61 -11.30 -14.85
CA ASN A 197 43.87 -12.55 -14.99
C ASN A 197 43.21 -12.97 -13.66
N ARG A 198 42.63 -11.99 -12.95
CA ARG A 198 42.05 -12.14 -11.62
C ARG A 198 40.55 -11.88 -11.66
N ALA A 199 39.78 -12.79 -11.07
CA ALA A 199 38.35 -12.59 -10.87
C ALA A 199 38.09 -11.55 -9.77
N VAL A 200 37.14 -10.65 -10.02
CA VAL A 200 36.65 -9.64 -9.08
C VAL A 200 35.13 -9.66 -9.04
N SER A 201 34.57 -9.26 -7.90
CA SER A 201 33.12 -9.22 -7.66
C SER A 201 32.76 -7.99 -6.82
N SER A 202 31.58 -7.42 -7.07
CA SER A 202 31.00 -6.31 -6.31
C SER A 202 30.52 -6.72 -4.92
N GLY A 203 30.39 -8.03 -4.66
CA GLY A 203 29.57 -8.51 -3.55
C GLY A 203 28.07 -8.35 -3.82
N LEU A 204 27.26 -8.54 -2.78
CA LEU A 204 25.80 -8.57 -2.88
C LEU A 204 25.21 -7.16 -2.75
N ILE A 205 24.47 -6.72 -3.76
CA ILE A 205 23.85 -5.40 -3.81
C ILE A 205 22.35 -5.57 -4.06
N ALA A 206 21.52 -4.97 -3.19
CA ALA A 206 20.08 -5.13 -3.21
C ALA A 206 19.37 -3.90 -3.78
N TYR A 207 18.44 -4.13 -4.71
CA TYR A 207 17.58 -3.14 -5.33
C TYR A 207 16.14 -3.34 -4.90
N THR A 208 15.41 -2.23 -4.70
CA THR A 208 14.00 -2.27 -4.31
C THR A 208 13.11 -1.99 -5.51
N PHE A 209 12.23 -2.94 -5.83
CA PHE A 209 11.15 -2.77 -6.79
C PHE A 209 9.80 -2.68 -6.08
N VAL A 210 8.92 -1.79 -6.52
CA VAL A 210 7.54 -1.71 -6.05
C VAL A 210 6.60 -1.98 -7.22
N VAL A 211 5.90 -3.11 -7.17
CA VAL A 211 4.93 -3.50 -8.20
C VAL A 211 3.54 -3.09 -7.76
N GLU A 212 2.95 -2.13 -8.47
CA GLU A 212 1.62 -1.63 -8.16
C GLU A 212 0.54 -2.69 -8.48
N PRO A 213 -0.47 -2.87 -7.62
CA PRO A 213 -1.55 -3.81 -7.83
C PRO A 213 -2.39 -3.40 -9.04
N ALA A 214 -3.14 -4.37 -9.55
CA ALA A 214 -4.33 -4.01 -10.29
C ALA A 214 -5.23 -3.17 -9.37
N PRO A 215 -5.91 -2.13 -9.87
CA PRO A 215 -7.06 -1.56 -9.19
C PRO A 215 -7.90 -2.73 -8.68
N GLY A 216 -8.24 -2.75 -7.39
CA GLY A 216 -9.03 -3.82 -6.79
C GLY A 216 -10.26 -4.11 -7.66
N SER A 217 -10.74 -5.36 -7.66
CA SER A 217 -11.84 -5.87 -8.51
C SER A 217 -12.65 -4.76 -9.18
N GLN A 218 -12.42 -4.55 -10.48
CA GLN A 218 -13.19 -3.60 -11.28
C GLN A 218 -14.68 -3.89 -11.04
N GLY A 219 -15.38 -2.92 -10.42
CA GLY A 219 -16.77 -3.07 -10.00
C GLY A 219 -17.03 -2.87 -8.51
N ASP A 220 -16.02 -2.98 -7.64
CA ASP A 220 -16.17 -2.60 -6.22
C ASP A 220 -16.57 -1.12 -6.12
N ILE A 221 -17.66 -0.85 -5.43
CA ILE A 221 -17.97 0.50 -4.99
C ILE A 221 -17.11 0.78 -3.75
N ILE A 222 -16.24 1.78 -3.88
CA ILE A 222 -15.39 2.29 -2.80
C ILE A 222 -15.90 3.63 -2.27
N GLY A 223 -15.25 4.16 -1.24
CA GLY A 223 -15.65 5.42 -0.61
C GLY A 223 -15.34 6.66 -1.44
N TYR A 224 -14.17 6.69 -2.10
CA TYR A 224 -13.62 7.95 -2.65
C TYR A 224 -13.32 7.87 -4.14
N TYR A 225 -13.66 8.95 -4.84
CA TYR A 225 -13.46 9.07 -6.27
C TYR A 225 -12.92 10.44 -6.68
N VAL A 226 -12.31 10.47 -7.86
CA VAL A 226 -11.87 11.67 -8.54
C VAL A 226 -12.66 11.81 -9.83
N GLY A 227 -13.20 13.00 -10.07
CA GLY A 227 -13.84 13.38 -11.32
C GLY A 227 -13.54 14.82 -11.70
N VAL A 228 -14.15 15.29 -12.78
CA VAL A 228 -14.09 16.68 -13.23
C VAL A 228 -15.50 17.25 -13.25
N ASP A 229 -15.66 18.47 -12.73
CA ASP A 229 -16.94 19.19 -12.88
C ASP A 229 -17.06 19.76 -14.30
N SER A 230 -18.05 19.30 -15.03
CA SER A 230 -18.36 19.72 -16.40
C SER A 230 -19.50 20.74 -16.46
N LEU A 231 -20.14 21.06 -15.32
CA LEU A 231 -21.27 21.97 -15.31
C LEU A 231 -20.80 23.42 -15.47
N PRO A 232 -21.33 24.17 -16.45
CA PRO A 232 -20.93 25.57 -16.66
C PRO A 232 -21.52 26.53 -15.62
N ARG A 233 -22.63 26.14 -14.98
CA ARG A 233 -23.37 26.96 -14.02
C ARG A 233 -23.75 26.15 -12.80
N VAL A 234 -23.90 26.84 -11.68
CA VAL A 234 -24.40 26.25 -10.43
C VAL A 234 -25.84 25.76 -10.66
N PRO A 235 -26.12 24.45 -10.48
CA PRO A 235 -27.40 23.86 -10.84
C PRO A 235 -28.52 24.06 -9.80
N PHE A 236 -28.18 24.30 -8.53
CA PHE A 236 -29.14 24.40 -7.43
C PHE A 236 -28.60 25.25 -6.25
N GLY A 237 -29.51 25.67 -5.36
CA GLY A 237 -29.19 26.44 -4.15
C GLY A 237 -29.09 27.95 -4.36
N THR A 238 -28.53 28.65 -3.36
CA THR A 238 -28.48 30.12 -3.29
C THR A 238 -27.83 30.80 -4.51
N TYR A 239 -26.84 30.14 -5.12
CA TYR A 239 -26.07 30.69 -6.25
C TYR A 239 -26.50 30.13 -7.61
N THR A 240 -27.68 29.51 -7.71
CA THR A 240 -28.19 28.90 -8.95
C THR A 240 -28.08 29.86 -10.13
N GLY A 241 -27.56 29.36 -11.26
CA GLY A 241 -27.42 30.12 -12.50
C GLY A 241 -26.14 30.98 -12.60
N LEU A 242 -25.40 31.19 -11.50
CA LEU A 242 -24.07 31.81 -11.56
C LEU A 242 -23.05 30.86 -12.22
N PRO A 243 -21.94 31.39 -12.78
CA PRO A 243 -20.82 30.55 -13.26
C PRO A 243 -20.39 29.54 -12.20
N ASN A 244 -20.10 28.30 -12.59
CA ASN A 244 -19.66 27.30 -11.63
C ASN A 244 -18.17 27.52 -11.28
N PRO A 245 -17.79 27.76 -10.01
CA PRO A 245 -16.38 27.96 -9.64
C PRO A 245 -15.53 26.68 -9.79
N ASN A 246 -16.18 25.54 -10.02
CA ASN A 246 -15.55 24.25 -10.27
C ASN A 246 -15.52 23.85 -11.75
N GLN A 247 -16.05 24.63 -12.69
CA GLN A 247 -16.06 24.22 -14.10
C GLN A 247 -14.65 23.85 -14.59
N GLY A 248 -14.48 22.62 -15.10
CA GLY A 248 -13.22 22.04 -15.56
C GLY A 248 -12.27 21.56 -14.45
N ARG A 249 -12.60 21.80 -13.18
CA ARG A 249 -11.75 21.53 -12.01
C ARG A 249 -11.80 20.06 -11.60
N LEU A 250 -10.69 19.55 -11.08
CA LEU A 250 -10.66 18.27 -10.36
C LEU A 250 -11.57 18.31 -9.12
N LEU A 251 -12.28 17.23 -8.85
CA LEU A 251 -13.15 17.10 -7.69
C LEU A 251 -12.78 15.85 -6.89
N PHE A 252 -12.65 16.04 -5.57
CA PHE A 252 -12.63 14.93 -4.62
C PHE A 252 -14.06 14.59 -4.21
N LEU A 253 -14.49 13.36 -4.46
CA LEU A 253 -15.86 12.89 -4.32
C LEU A 253 -15.96 11.76 -3.30
N VAL A 254 -17.01 11.78 -2.49
CA VAL A 254 -17.46 10.65 -1.67
C VAL A 254 -18.65 10.02 -2.35
N GLY A 255 -18.59 8.71 -2.59
CA GLY A 255 -19.71 7.95 -3.11
C GLY A 255 -20.57 7.43 -1.97
N HIS A 256 -21.82 7.88 -1.88
CA HIS A 256 -22.83 7.24 -1.04
C HIS A 256 -23.64 6.28 -1.89
N VAL A 257 -23.58 5.01 -1.53
CA VAL A 257 -24.45 3.99 -2.11
C VAL A 257 -25.47 3.57 -1.07
N THR A 258 -26.73 3.57 -1.49
CA THR A 258 -27.87 3.20 -0.67
C THR A 258 -28.42 1.86 -1.16
N PRO A 259 -28.03 0.72 -0.55
CA PRO A 259 -28.43 -0.60 -1.03
C PRO A 259 -29.95 -0.80 -1.07
N GLU A 260 -30.66 -0.21 -0.10
CA GLU A 260 -32.13 -0.27 0.05
C GLU A 260 -32.87 0.47 -1.08
N ASN A 261 -32.25 1.50 -1.66
CA ASN A 261 -32.79 2.25 -2.79
C ASN A 261 -31.64 2.84 -3.60
N ILE A 262 -31.21 2.09 -4.61
CA ILE A 262 -30.01 2.44 -5.34
C ILE A 262 -30.12 3.80 -6.05
N LEU A 263 -31.33 4.25 -6.39
CA LEU A 263 -31.58 5.55 -7.05
C LEU A 263 -31.21 6.75 -6.18
N ASN A 264 -31.07 6.56 -4.86
CA ASN A 264 -30.60 7.59 -3.94
C ASN A 264 -29.07 7.66 -3.85
N SER A 265 -28.36 6.78 -4.56
CA SER A 265 -26.89 6.79 -4.58
C SER A 265 -26.40 8.04 -5.29
N HIS A 266 -25.46 8.74 -4.67
CA HIS A 266 -24.99 10.02 -5.18
C HIS A 266 -23.56 10.30 -4.75
N TYR A 267 -22.93 11.24 -5.45
CA TYR A 267 -21.68 11.82 -4.99
C TYR A 267 -21.92 13.03 -4.09
N ARG A 268 -21.07 13.16 -3.07
CA ARG A 268 -20.79 14.44 -2.40
C ARG A 268 -19.41 14.93 -2.77
N ALA A 269 -19.29 16.19 -3.20
CA ALA A 269 -18.00 16.78 -3.47
C ALA A 269 -17.48 17.42 -2.16
N ILE A 270 -16.39 16.87 -1.63
CA ILE A 270 -15.79 17.28 -0.34
C ILE A 270 -14.44 17.99 -0.50
N GLY A 271 -14.00 18.17 -1.75
CA GLY A 271 -12.84 18.98 -2.11
C GLY A 271 -13.21 19.86 -3.30
N ALA A 272 -14.23 20.71 -3.15
CA ALA A 272 -14.71 21.61 -4.20
C ALA A 272 -14.57 23.06 -3.75
N TYR A 273 -14.50 23.99 -4.70
CA TYR A 273 -14.67 25.40 -4.39
C TYR A 273 -16.16 25.70 -4.17
N GLU A 274 -16.46 26.52 -3.18
CA GLU A 274 -17.83 26.93 -2.89
C GLU A 274 -17.95 28.44 -2.85
N TYR A 275 -19.10 28.97 -3.26
CA TYR A 275 -19.38 30.39 -3.13
C TYR A 275 -19.80 30.76 -1.71
N THR A 276 -19.28 31.88 -1.24
CA THR A 276 -19.64 32.55 0.01
C THR A 276 -19.97 34.02 -0.26
N GLY A 277 -20.64 34.69 0.67
CA GLY A 277 -21.02 36.09 0.52
C GLY A 277 -22.33 36.32 -0.26
N PRO A 278 -22.59 37.57 -0.70
CA PRO A 278 -23.83 37.93 -1.39
C PRO A 278 -23.81 37.46 -2.86
N THR A 279 -24.98 37.10 -3.40
CA THR A 279 -25.11 36.51 -4.75
C THR A 279 -24.73 37.42 -5.91
N ASN A 280 -24.72 38.74 -5.70
CA ASN A 280 -24.27 39.72 -6.69
C ASN A 280 -22.75 39.95 -6.69
N ALA A 281 -22.03 39.42 -5.70
CA ALA A 281 -20.57 39.49 -5.59
C ALA A 281 -20.03 38.28 -4.80
N PRO A 282 -20.23 37.05 -5.31
CA PRO A 282 -19.85 35.86 -4.58
C PRO A 282 -18.32 35.66 -4.57
N ILE A 283 -17.80 35.11 -3.48
CA ILE A 283 -16.38 34.78 -3.33
C ILE A 283 -16.24 33.26 -3.33
N ALA A 284 -15.47 32.71 -4.27
CA ALA A 284 -15.15 31.30 -4.30
C ALA A 284 -14.06 30.99 -3.27
N VAL A 285 -14.37 30.12 -2.30
CA VAL A 285 -13.41 29.66 -1.29
C VAL A 285 -13.07 28.19 -1.54
N PRO A 286 -11.81 27.77 -1.31
CA PRO A 286 -11.33 26.43 -1.66
C PRO A 286 -11.76 25.35 -0.67
N THR A 287 -12.37 25.71 0.46
CA THR A 287 -12.70 24.77 1.54
C THR A 287 -13.74 25.35 2.48
N ASN A 288 -14.40 24.49 3.26
CA ASN A 288 -15.28 24.88 4.36
C ASN A 288 -15.22 23.85 5.50
N ALA A 289 -16.01 24.05 6.56
CA ALA A 289 -16.06 23.14 7.72
C ALA A 289 -16.61 21.72 7.40
N ASN A 290 -17.32 21.55 6.29
CA ASN A 290 -17.91 20.29 5.85
C ASN A 290 -17.03 19.51 4.86
N HIS A 291 -15.90 20.07 4.40
CA HIS A 291 -14.92 19.40 3.54
C HIS A 291 -13.99 18.52 4.38
N ARG A 292 -14.61 17.55 5.07
CA ARG A 292 -14.00 16.75 6.11
C ARG A 292 -14.56 15.34 6.10
N ILE A 293 -13.68 14.36 6.35
CA ILE A 293 -13.98 12.96 6.52
C ILE A 293 -13.57 12.54 7.94
N PRO A 294 -14.45 11.88 8.71
CA PRO A 294 -15.86 11.59 8.39
C PRO A 294 -16.71 12.86 8.19
N GLU A 295 -17.77 12.77 7.38
CA GLU A 295 -18.61 13.94 7.13
C GLU A 295 -19.39 14.34 8.39
N THR A 296 -19.34 15.62 8.71
CA THR A 296 -19.81 16.20 9.99
C THR A 296 -21.25 15.84 10.35
N PHE A 297 -22.15 15.75 9.36
CA PHE A 297 -23.56 15.42 9.59
C PHE A 297 -23.79 13.99 10.07
N THR A 298 -22.82 13.08 9.88
CA THR A 298 -22.92 11.69 10.35
C THR A 298 -22.65 11.53 11.84
N LEU A 299 -22.03 12.54 12.46
CA LEU A 299 -21.54 12.50 13.85
C LEU A 299 -20.59 11.33 14.14
N GLN A 300 -20.03 10.70 13.10
CA GLN A 300 -19.02 9.66 13.28
C GLN A 300 -17.73 10.28 13.85
N ALA A 301 -17.14 9.62 14.85
CA ALA A 301 -15.83 9.97 15.37
C ALA A 301 -14.75 9.83 14.28
N PRO A 302 -13.60 10.52 14.40
CA PRO A 302 -12.45 10.36 13.51
C PRO A 302 -12.09 8.87 13.29
N LEU A 303 -11.54 8.56 12.12
CA LEU A 303 -11.21 7.19 11.74
C LEU A 303 -10.14 6.60 12.66
N THR A 304 -10.40 5.41 13.21
CA THR A 304 -9.48 4.80 14.18
C THR A 304 -8.28 4.19 13.48
N LEU A 305 -7.05 4.60 13.85
CA LEU A 305 -5.83 3.92 13.41
C LEU A 305 -5.70 2.58 14.13
N VAL A 306 -5.45 1.52 13.38
CA VAL A 306 -5.36 0.13 13.86
C VAL A 306 -3.95 -0.41 13.75
N PRO A 307 -3.56 -1.47 14.49
CA PRO A 307 -2.24 -2.08 14.33
C PRO A 307 -1.94 -2.48 12.88
N GLY A 308 -0.79 -2.06 12.37
CA GLY A 308 -0.31 -2.39 11.03
C GLY A 308 0.36 -3.75 10.96
N SER A 309 0.53 -4.26 9.74
CA SER A 309 1.21 -5.52 9.42
C SER A 309 2.15 -5.33 8.23
N GLY A 310 3.04 -6.29 7.99
CA GLY A 310 4.00 -6.25 6.88
C GLY A 310 4.89 -5.02 6.96
N LEU A 311 4.88 -4.17 5.92
CA LEU A 311 5.62 -2.91 5.88
C LEU A 311 5.34 -1.99 7.09
N TYR A 312 4.16 -2.11 7.69
CA TYR A 312 3.72 -1.31 8.83
C TYR A 312 3.69 -2.08 10.15
N GLU A 313 4.40 -3.21 10.25
CA GLU A 313 4.51 -3.95 11.51
C GLU A 313 5.07 -3.05 12.63
N GLY A 314 4.40 -3.07 13.79
CA GLY A 314 4.75 -2.19 14.92
C GLY A 314 4.31 -0.73 14.77
N LYS A 315 3.46 -0.40 13.79
CA LYS A 315 2.86 0.92 13.59
C LYS A 315 1.34 0.89 13.77
N LEU A 316 0.72 2.07 13.84
CA LEU A 316 -0.73 2.24 13.71
C LEU A 316 -1.04 2.79 12.31
N VAL A 317 -2.05 2.26 11.62
CA VAL A 317 -2.37 2.57 10.23
C VAL A 317 -3.87 2.78 10.03
N SER A 318 -4.23 3.57 9.03
CA SER A 318 -5.57 3.56 8.46
C SER A 318 -5.75 2.27 7.67
N ALA A 319 -6.83 1.55 7.94
CA ALA A 319 -7.21 0.36 7.20
C ALA A 319 -8.72 0.34 7.02
N LYS A 320 -9.20 -0.43 6.05
CA LYS A 320 -10.63 -0.72 5.91
C LYS A 320 -11.11 -1.50 7.14
N THR A 321 -12.04 -0.91 7.89
CA THR A 321 -12.71 -1.49 9.05
C THR A 321 -14.22 -1.51 8.83
N SER A 322 -15.01 -1.70 9.89
CA SER A 322 -16.46 -1.51 9.86
C SER A 322 -16.89 -0.04 9.88
N GLU A 323 -15.98 0.91 10.12
CA GLU A 323 -16.28 2.34 10.08
C GLU A 323 -16.60 2.76 8.63
N HIS A 324 -17.66 3.55 8.42
CA HIS A 324 -18.21 3.83 7.08
C HIS A 324 -17.19 4.44 6.10
N TYR A 325 -16.32 5.31 6.61
CA TYR A 325 -15.34 6.07 5.85
C TYR A 325 -13.94 5.44 5.81
N SER A 326 -13.75 4.23 6.35
CA SER A 326 -12.42 3.62 6.55
C SER A 326 -11.76 3.05 5.28
N ASP A 327 -12.53 2.80 4.21
CA ASP A 327 -11.99 2.35 2.94
C ASP A 327 -11.42 3.54 2.16
N LEU A 328 -10.17 3.92 2.46
CA LEU A 328 -9.50 5.09 1.90
C LEU A 328 -9.07 4.97 0.44
N ARG A 329 -9.40 3.88 -0.25
CA ARG A 329 -9.10 3.76 -1.69
C ARG A 329 -9.72 4.95 -2.44
N ILE A 330 -8.97 5.46 -3.42
CA ILE A 330 -9.35 6.57 -4.29
C ILE A 330 -9.28 6.08 -5.73
N ARG A 331 -10.35 6.27 -6.52
CA ARG A 331 -10.40 5.86 -7.93
C ARG A 331 -10.83 6.99 -8.86
N SER A 332 -10.56 6.86 -10.15
CA SER A 332 -11.31 7.63 -11.15
C SER A 332 -12.80 7.23 -11.09
N VAL A 333 -13.72 8.19 -11.19
CA VAL A 333 -15.17 7.87 -11.36
C VAL A 333 -15.42 6.95 -12.55
N HIS A 334 -14.57 7.00 -13.58
CA HIS A 334 -14.71 6.20 -14.80
C HIS A 334 -14.40 4.72 -14.62
N THR A 335 -13.86 4.29 -13.48
CA THR A 335 -13.78 2.86 -13.14
C THR A 335 -15.17 2.24 -12.96
N LEU A 336 -16.21 3.04 -12.69
CA LEU A 336 -17.60 2.58 -12.56
C LEU A 336 -18.35 2.47 -13.89
N ARG A 337 -17.74 2.87 -15.01
CA ARG A 337 -18.40 2.91 -16.33
C ARG A 337 -17.48 2.45 -17.45
N GLN A 338 -16.70 1.40 -17.21
CA GLN A 338 -15.84 0.86 -18.25
C GLN A 338 -16.66 0.47 -19.47
N GLN A 339 -16.37 1.12 -20.59
CA GLN A 339 -16.96 0.84 -21.90
C GLN A 339 -16.17 -0.29 -22.54
N VAL A 340 -16.85 -1.39 -22.89
CA VAL A 340 -16.22 -2.56 -23.52
C VAL A 340 -16.00 -2.33 -25.03
N THR A 341 -16.70 -1.36 -25.65
CA THR A 341 -16.56 -1.03 -27.08
C THR A 341 -17.11 0.37 -27.39
N LEU A 342 -16.73 0.93 -28.55
CA LEU A 342 -17.23 2.22 -29.07
C LEU A 342 -18.78 2.28 -29.20
N THR A 343 -19.45 1.13 -29.22
CA THR A 343 -20.91 0.98 -29.21
C THR A 343 -21.41 0.44 -27.86
N ALA A 344 -21.23 1.22 -26.80
CA ALA A 344 -21.99 1.23 -25.56
C ALA A 344 -22.54 -0.11 -25.01
N THR A 345 -21.69 -0.85 -24.30
CA THR A 345 -22.13 -1.69 -23.17
C THR A 345 -21.39 -1.23 -21.91
N ASN A 346 -22.15 -0.80 -20.90
CA ASN A 346 -21.61 -0.63 -19.55
C ASN A 346 -21.30 -2.04 -19.03
N LEU A 347 -20.04 -2.31 -18.69
CA LEU A 347 -19.57 -3.62 -18.21
C LEU A 347 -20.42 -4.14 -17.03
N PHE A 348 -20.95 -3.26 -16.19
CA PHE A 348 -21.76 -3.61 -15.02
C PHE A 348 -23.26 -3.66 -15.29
N GLY A 349 -23.70 -3.27 -16.50
CA GLY A 349 -25.10 -3.16 -16.88
C GLY A 349 -25.75 -1.84 -16.47
N PHE A 350 -26.73 -1.39 -17.27
CA PHE A 350 -27.52 -0.20 -16.97
C PHE A 350 -28.38 -0.40 -15.72
N GLY A 351 -28.46 0.62 -14.86
CA GLY A 351 -29.21 0.55 -13.60
C GLY A 351 -28.52 -0.24 -12.48
N SER A 352 -27.29 -0.75 -12.72
CA SER A 352 -26.45 -1.28 -11.66
C SER A 352 -26.07 -0.19 -10.64
N PRO A 353 -25.68 -0.55 -9.41
CA PRO A 353 -25.17 0.42 -8.43
C PRO A 353 -24.06 1.33 -8.96
N GLN A 354 -23.16 0.77 -9.77
CA GLN A 354 -22.07 1.47 -10.42
C GLN A 354 -22.59 2.46 -11.46
N ASP A 355 -23.53 2.04 -12.31
CA ASP A 355 -24.16 2.90 -13.31
C ASP A 355 -24.95 4.06 -12.67
N VAL A 356 -25.71 3.78 -11.62
CA VAL A 356 -26.51 4.78 -10.91
C VAL A 356 -25.61 5.81 -10.23
N LEU A 357 -24.58 5.36 -9.48
CA LEU A 357 -23.64 6.26 -8.83
C LEU A 357 -22.88 7.11 -9.88
N PHE A 358 -22.38 6.49 -10.96
CA PHE A 358 -21.71 7.21 -12.05
C PHE A 358 -22.59 8.30 -12.67
N ASN A 359 -23.86 7.99 -12.91
CA ASN A 359 -24.82 8.88 -13.57
C ASN A 359 -25.49 9.88 -12.62
N SER A 360 -25.19 9.80 -11.32
CA SER A 360 -25.74 10.70 -10.31
C SER A 360 -25.35 12.16 -10.57
N ASN A 361 -26.08 13.10 -9.94
CA ASN A 361 -25.86 14.54 -10.07
C ASN A 361 -25.82 15.04 -11.54
N LEU A 362 -26.68 14.49 -12.40
CA LEU A 362 -26.80 14.85 -13.83
C LEU A 362 -25.51 14.67 -14.65
N ARG A 363 -24.61 13.76 -14.23
CA ARG A 363 -23.27 13.57 -14.84
C ARG A 363 -22.37 14.80 -14.77
N GLY A 364 -22.74 15.79 -13.96
CA GLY A 364 -21.97 17.02 -13.83
C GLY A 364 -20.54 16.78 -13.36
N ARG A 365 -20.34 15.81 -12.44
CA ARG A 365 -19.06 15.55 -11.78
C ARG A 365 -18.25 14.41 -12.41
N THR A 366 -18.72 13.87 -13.53
CA THR A 366 -18.10 12.72 -14.21
C THR A 366 -17.53 13.08 -15.57
N GLY A 367 -17.04 14.33 -15.70
CA GLY A 367 -16.22 14.75 -16.83
C GLY A 367 -15.00 13.83 -17.01
N ARG A 368 -14.53 13.68 -18.25
CA ARG A 368 -13.40 12.82 -18.59
C ARG A 368 -12.09 13.41 -18.07
N LEU A 369 -11.20 12.54 -17.62
CA LEU A 369 -9.85 12.86 -17.16
C LEU A 369 -8.81 12.59 -18.26
N ASP A 370 -9.20 12.70 -19.55
CA ASP A 370 -8.30 12.39 -20.66
C ASP A 370 -7.03 13.27 -20.60
N ASN A 371 -5.86 12.65 -20.73
CA ASN A 371 -4.54 13.29 -20.65
C ASN A 371 -4.26 14.03 -19.33
N VAL A 372 -4.99 13.72 -18.25
CA VAL A 372 -4.76 14.26 -16.92
C VAL A 372 -4.00 13.22 -16.09
N VAL A 373 -2.83 13.61 -15.57
CA VAL A 373 -2.11 12.86 -14.54
C VAL A 373 -2.52 13.45 -13.20
N VAL A 374 -3.35 12.71 -12.46
CA VAL A 374 -3.88 13.16 -11.17
C VAL A 374 -2.87 12.86 -10.08
N ALA A 375 -2.53 13.87 -9.28
CA ALA A 375 -1.77 13.69 -8.06
C ALA A 375 -2.51 14.24 -6.84
N LEU A 376 -2.21 13.68 -5.67
CA LEU A 376 -2.65 14.16 -4.37
C LEU A 376 -1.52 15.01 -3.78
N GLU A 377 -1.79 16.30 -3.57
CA GLU A 377 -0.86 17.24 -2.94
C GLU A 377 -1.16 17.37 -1.45
N LEU A 378 -0.14 17.20 -0.61
CA LEU A 378 -0.23 17.39 0.83
C LEU A 378 -0.32 18.89 1.15
N VAL A 379 -1.37 19.30 1.85
CA VAL A 379 -1.58 20.71 2.28
C VAL A 379 -1.09 20.91 3.71
N SER A 380 -1.41 19.98 4.61
CA SER A 380 -0.94 19.99 6.00
C SER A 380 -1.18 18.63 6.65
N ILE A 381 -0.40 18.30 7.68
CA ILE A 381 -0.55 17.06 8.43
C ILE A 381 -0.28 17.32 9.93
N SER A 382 -1.00 16.66 10.81
CA SER A 382 -0.74 16.70 12.26
C SER A 382 0.60 16.04 12.60
N ASP A 383 1.31 16.62 13.56
CA ASP A 383 2.57 16.05 14.08
C ASP A 383 2.40 14.60 14.52
N GLY A 384 3.24 13.70 14.01
CA GLY A 384 3.19 12.27 14.33
C GLY A 384 2.35 11.42 13.37
N LEU A 385 1.58 12.03 12.47
CA LEU A 385 1.03 11.35 11.29
C LEU A 385 2.01 11.40 10.13
N ARG A 386 1.97 10.36 9.31
CA ARG A 386 2.68 10.23 8.04
C ARG A 386 1.77 9.63 6.98
N VAL A 387 2.13 9.83 5.72
CA VAL A 387 1.37 9.34 4.56
C VAL A 387 2.24 8.36 3.79
N GLY A 388 1.75 7.13 3.66
CA GLY A 388 2.35 6.08 2.86
C GLY A 388 1.35 5.47 1.88
N SER A 389 1.71 4.31 1.34
CA SER A 389 0.89 3.40 0.55
C SER A 389 1.11 1.97 1.04
N PRO A 390 0.38 0.95 0.56
CA PRO A 390 0.66 -0.43 0.94
C PRO A 390 2.09 -0.92 0.64
N TYR A 391 2.86 -0.18 -0.17
CA TYR A 391 4.17 -0.59 -0.69
C TYR A 391 5.32 0.36 -0.37
N GLN A 392 5.00 1.59 0.06
CA GLN A 392 5.99 2.60 0.40
C GLN A 392 5.54 3.35 1.65
N MET A 393 6.40 3.40 2.66
CA MET A 393 6.04 3.92 3.98
C MET A 393 5.90 5.45 4.01
N ASN A 394 6.66 6.18 3.20
CA ASN A 394 6.56 7.64 3.08
C ASN A 394 6.43 8.03 1.62
N VAL A 395 5.21 8.36 1.18
CA VAL A 395 4.95 8.82 -0.20
C VAL A 395 4.91 10.34 -0.30
N VAL A 396 4.53 11.04 0.79
CA VAL A 396 4.60 12.50 0.92
C VAL A 396 4.93 12.84 2.38
N SER A 397 5.75 13.87 2.61
CA SER A 397 6.30 14.18 3.95
C SER A 397 6.10 15.63 4.39
N LYS A 398 6.06 16.59 3.46
CA LYS A 398 5.90 18.03 3.76
C LYS A 398 4.81 18.68 2.88
N PRO A 399 4.22 19.79 3.33
CA PRO A 399 3.28 20.56 2.51
C PRO A 399 3.88 20.89 1.13
N GLY A 400 3.09 20.67 0.08
CA GLY A 400 3.50 20.81 -1.32
C GLY A 400 4.02 19.52 -1.96
N ASP A 401 4.38 18.50 -1.18
CA ASP A 401 4.72 17.18 -1.72
C ASP A 401 3.51 16.55 -2.42
N ARG A 402 3.78 15.78 -3.48
CA ARG A 402 2.76 15.18 -4.34
C ARG A 402 3.02 13.70 -4.52
N VAL A 403 1.95 12.90 -4.48
CA VAL A 403 1.95 11.51 -4.92
C VAL A 403 0.99 11.35 -6.10
N THR A 404 1.49 10.80 -7.20
CA THR A 404 0.67 10.51 -8.38
C THR A 404 -0.30 9.39 -8.07
N LEU A 405 -1.60 9.63 -8.27
CA LEU A 405 -2.65 8.63 -8.13
C LEU A 405 -2.78 7.78 -9.40
N GLY A 406 -2.55 8.40 -10.55
CA GLY A 406 -2.57 7.74 -11.84
C GLY A 406 -2.98 8.69 -12.96
N GLU A 407 -3.07 8.15 -14.16
CA GLU A 407 -3.40 8.91 -15.36
C GLU A 407 -4.75 8.50 -15.92
N GLY A 408 -5.48 9.48 -16.44
CA GLY A 408 -6.66 9.21 -17.24
C GLY A 408 -7.84 8.71 -16.43
N ASN A 409 -8.59 7.83 -17.07
CA ASN A 409 -9.89 7.35 -16.58
C ASN A 409 -9.79 6.01 -15.82
N SER A 410 -8.58 5.50 -15.58
CA SER A 410 -8.39 4.15 -15.05
C SER A 410 -7.23 4.10 -14.05
N PHE A 411 -7.46 4.64 -12.86
CA PHE A 411 -6.53 4.55 -11.75
C PHE A 411 -7.21 4.20 -10.44
N GLU A 412 -6.42 3.64 -9.53
CA GLU A 412 -6.73 3.45 -8.13
C GLU A 412 -5.48 3.71 -7.30
N PHE A 413 -5.65 4.38 -6.17
CA PHE A 413 -4.60 4.59 -5.20
C PHE A 413 -5.15 4.36 -3.80
N GLN A 414 -4.35 3.76 -2.92
CA GLN A 414 -4.69 3.57 -1.52
C GLN A 414 -3.68 4.32 -0.64
N PRO A 415 -4.03 5.49 -0.09
CA PRO A 415 -3.21 6.10 0.94
C PRO A 415 -3.27 5.24 2.21
N VAL A 416 -2.12 5.11 2.87
CA VAL A 416 -2.00 4.56 4.22
C VAL A 416 -1.56 5.71 5.13
N ILE A 417 -2.49 6.21 5.93
CA ILE A 417 -2.18 7.19 6.97
C ILE A 417 -1.68 6.42 8.19
N TRP A 418 -0.50 6.74 8.70
CA TRP A 418 0.09 5.95 9.77
C TRP A 418 0.80 6.79 10.82
N ALA A 419 0.97 6.20 12.00
CA ALA A 419 1.66 6.77 13.14
C ALA A 419 2.53 5.71 13.83
N GLU A 420 3.49 6.15 14.62
CA GLU A 420 4.21 5.24 15.53
C GLU A 420 3.25 4.56 16.51
N ALA A 421 3.54 3.33 16.94
CA ALA A 421 2.75 2.68 17.99
C ALA A 421 2.75 3.44 19.32
N SER A 422 3.75 4.31 19.53
CA SER A 422 3.87 5.21 20.68
C SER A 422 3.17 6.56 20.49
N ALA A 423 2.44 6.76 19.38
CA ALA A 423 1.71 8.00 19.14
C ALA A 423 0.73 8.31 20.26
N LYS A 424 0.59 9.60 20.59
CA LYS A 424 -0.27 10.04 21.68
C LYS A 424 -1.73 9.74 21.34
N PRO A 425 -2.53 9.22 22.29
CA PRO A 425 -3.97 9.12 22.07
C PRO A 425 -4.58 10.49 21.79
N GLY A 426 -5.48 10.55 20.81
CA GLY A 426 -6.14 11.81 20.43
C GLY A 426 -6.43 11.93 18.94
N PRO A 427 -7.02 13.07 18.54
CA PRO A 427 -7.36 13.34 17.16
C PRO A 427 -6.14 13.80 16.37
N TYR A 428 -6.11 13.42 15.11
CA TYR A 428 -5.13 13.82 14.12
C TYR A 428 -5.83 14.12 12.80
N SER A 429 -5.25 15.00 11.99
CA SER A 429 -5.82 15.33 10.68
C SER A 429 -4.73 15.41 9.61
N VAL A 430 -5.12 15.11 8.39
CA VAL A 430 -4.34 15.38 7.18
C VAL A 430 -5.22 16.11 6.17
N ARG A 431 -4.65 17.09 5.48
CA ARG A 431 -5.36 17.89 4.48
C ARG A 431 -4.70 17.70 3.12
N PHE A 432 -5.51 17.48 2.10
CA PHE A 432 -5.06 17.27 0.74
C PHE A 432 -5.84 18.13 -0.25
N LYS A 433 -5.27 18.32 -1.43
CA LYS A 433 -6.00 18.71 -2.65
C LYS A 433 -5.52 17.85 -3.82
N LEU A 434 -6.33 17.77 -4.87
CA LEU A 434 -5.97 17.12 -6.12
C LEU A 434 -5.38 18.15 -7.08
N VAL A 435 -4.35 17.77 -7.80
CA VAL A 435 -3.68 18.60 -8.81
C VAL A 435 -3.45 17.79 -10.08
N ASP A 436 -3.48 18.47 -11.23
CA ASP A 436 -3.05 17.92 -12.51
C ASP A 436 -1.54 18.17 -12.65
N VAL A 437 -0.76 17.09 -12.80
CA VAL A 437 0.70 17.12 -12.97
C VAL A 437 1.15 16.68 -14.37
N SER A 438 0.22 16.63 -15.33
CA SER A 438 0.52 16.32 -16.73
C SER A 438 1.60 17.24 -17.30
N ARG A 439 2.57 16.65 -18.02
CA ARG A 439 3.69 17.38 -18.66
C ARG A 439 3.63 17.39 -20.19
N ALA A 440 2.54 16.88 -20.77
CA ALA A 440 2.39 16.80 -22.22
C ALA A 440 2.43 18.21 -22.88
N PRO A 441 3.24 18.41 -23.93
CA PRO A 441 3.30 19.70 -24.62
C PRO A 441 1.93 20.14 -25.15
N GLY A 442 1.56 21.40 -24.87
CA GLY A 442 0.27 21.97 -25.31
C GLY A 442 -0.94 21.59 -24.46
N HIS A 443 -0.77 20.79 -23.40
CA HIS A 443 -1.83 20.50 -22.44
C HIS A 443 -2.07 21.69 -21.51
N THR A 444 -3.35 22.01 -21.26
CA THR A 444 -3.73 22.97 -20.21
C THR A 444 -4.16 22.16 -18.98
N PRO A 445 -3.41 22.22 -17.87
CA PRO A 445 -3.74 21.43 -16.69
C PRO A 445 -5.14 21.73 -16.17
N ALA A 446 -5.85 20.68 -15.76
CA ALA A 446 -7.12 20.84 -15.06
C ALA A 446 -6.90 21.66 -13.78
N PRO A 447 -7.76 22.65 -13.47
CA PRO A 447 -7.67 23.38 -12.22
C PRO A 447 -7.70 22.45 -10.99
N GLU A 448 -6.90 22.78 -9.97
CA GLU A 448 -6.78 22.01 -8.72
C GLU A 448 -8.10 21.90 -7.96
N SER A 449 -8.33 20.83 -7.21
CA SER A 449 -9.54 20.71 -6.38
C SER A 449 -9.55 21.71 -5.22
N GLY A 450 -10.69 21.78 -4.52
CA GLY A 450 -10.71 22.33 -3.16
C GLY A 450 -9.93 21.45 -2.17
N ILE A 451 -9.76 21.92 -0.94
CA ILE A 451 -9.01 21.24 0.11
C ILE A 451 -9.96 20.36 0.93
N VAL A 452 -9.63 19.07 1.02
CA VAL A 452 -10.32 18.07 1.84
C VAL A 452 -9.51 17.77 3.10
N THR A 453 -10.18 17.54 4.22
CA THR A 453 -9.57 17.08 5.48
C THR A 453 -9.97 15.65 5.79
N PHE A 454 -9.01 14.80 6.15
CA PHE A 454 -9.28 13.48 6.71
C PHE A 454 -8.86 13.45 8.18
N ASP A 455 -9.77 13.01 9.03
CA ASP A 455 -9.58 12.92 10.46
C ASP A 455 -9.40 11.50 10.92
N PHE A 456 -8.41 11.34 11.77
CA PHE A 456 -8.00 10.09 12.38
C PHE A 456 -7.95 10.24 13.89
N GLN A 457 -7.97 9.12 14.59
CA GLN A 457 -7.67 9.06 16.00
C GLN A 457 -6.77 7.88 16.34
N VAL A 458 -5.86 8.12 17.27
CA VAL A 458 -5.17 7.05 17.98
C VAL A 458 -6.00 6.73 19.21
N ALA A 459 -6.49 5.49 19.29
CA ALA A 459 -7.26 5.04 20.44
C ALA A 459 -6.39 5.07 21.71
N PRO A 460 -6.97 5.43 22.88
CA PRO A 460 -6.25 5.27 24.13
C PRO A 460 -5.90 3.79 24.35
N PRO A 461 -4.80 3.49 25.06
CA PRO A 461 -4.47 2.13 25.44
C PRO A 461 -5.70 1.47 26.08
N PRO A 462 -6.00 0.21 25.77
CA PRO A 462 -7.16 -0.47 26.36
C PRO A 462 -7.04 -0.40 27.88
N ALA A 463 -8.02 0.24 28.52
CA ALA A 463 -8.12 0.21 29.96
C ALA A 463 -8.41 -1.24 30.36
N LEU A 464 -7.46 -1.88 31.04
CA LEU A 464 -7.70 -3.19 31.63
C LEU A 464 -8.78 -3.05 32.69
N SER A 465 -10.04 -3.34 32.32
CA SER A 465 -11.10 -3.54 33.30
C SER A 465 -11.09 -5.00 33.72
N ILE A 466 -10.83 -5.27 34.99
CA ILE A 466 -10.98 -6.62 35.55
C ILE A 466 -12.45 -7.05 35.34
N ALA A 467 -12.67 -8.14 34.60
CA ALA A 467 -13.99 -8.74 34.47
C ALA A 467 -14.50 -9.11 35.86
N ARG A 468 -15.61 -8.53 36.33
CA ARG A 468 -16.11 -8.67 37.72
C ARG A 468 -16.71 -10.05 38.03
N THR A 469 -16.69 -10.99 37.08
CA THR A 469 -17.29 -12.32 37.19
C THR A 469 -16.47 -13.35 36.44
N VAL A 470 -16.39 -14.57 36.97
CA VAL A 470 -15.88 -15.75 36.26
C VAL A 470 -17.04 -16.71 36.00
N THR A 471 -17.17 -17.16 34.75
CA THR A 471 -18.10 -18.21 34.36
C THR A 471 -17.38 -19.55 34.37
N LEU A 472 -17.83 -20.47 35.22
CA LEU A 472 -17.33 -21.84 35.28
C LEU A 472 -18.36 -22.77 34.64
N THR A 473 -17.97 -23.44 33.55
CA THR A 473 -18.75 -24.53 32.97
C THR A 473 -18.29 -25.84 33.61
N LEU A 474 -18.97 -26.27 34.66
CA LEU A 474 -18.69 -27.53 35.34
C LEU A 474 -19.81 -28.52 34.98
N PRO A 475 -19.53 -29.81 34.75
CA PRO A 475 -20.57 -30.81 34.80
C PRO A 475 -21.26 -30.67 36.16
N VAL A 476 -22.59 -30.54 36.16
CA VAL A 476 -23.44 -30.30 37.34
C VAL A 476 -22.89 -31.14 38.48
N VAL A 477 -22.57 -30.48 39.61
CA VAL A 477 -22.13 -31.13 40.84
C VAL A 477 -23.26 -32.04 41.29
N THR A 478 -23.25 -33.27 40.80
CA THR A 478 -24.17 -34.33 41.18
C THR A 478 -23.50 -35.17 42.27
N GLU A 479 -24.28 -35.50 43.29
CA GLU A 479 -23.98 -36.27 44.51
C GLU A 479 -22.49 -36.57 44.82
N GLY A 480 -22.00 -35.98 45.91
CA GLY A 480 -20.74 -36.39 46.54
C GLY A 480 -19.55 -35.44 46.33
N HIS A 481 -19.73 -34.26 45.73
CA HIS A 481 -18.68 -33.24 45.60
C HIS A 481 -19.17 -31.86 46.09
N VAL A 482 -18.23 -31.01 46.54
CA VAL A 482 -18.45 -29.61 46.95
C VAL A 482 -17.47 -28.69 46.21
N LEU A 483 -17.93 -27.48 45.89
CA LEU A 483 -17.09 -26.45 45.30
C LEU A 483 -16.53 -25.56 46.42
N GLU A 484 -15.22 -25.38 46.46
CA GLU A 484 -14.54 -24.53 47.43
C GLU A 484 -13.79 -23.40 46.71
N SER A 485 -13.67 -22.26 47.38
CA SER A 485 -12.85 -21.13 46.91
C SER A 485 -11.79 -20.72 47.92
N ALA A 486 -10.71 -20.11 47.43
CA ALA A 486 -9.63 -19.57 48.25
C ALA A 486 -9.00 -18.34 47.58
N ALA A 487 -8.44 -17.43 48.38
CA ALA A 487 -7.64 -16.31 47.87
C ALA A 487 -6.24 -16.74 47.39
N SER A 488 -5.79 -17.95 47.71
CA SER A 488 -4.51 -18.51 47.28
C SER A 488 -4.65 -20.00 46.92
N ALA A 489 -3.77 -20.50 46.05
CA ALA A 489 -3.70 -21.92 45.70
C ALA A 489 -3.43 -22.84 46.91
N ARG A 490 -2.94 -22.29 48.04
CA ARG A 490 -2.65 -23.04 49.27
C ARG A 490 -3.81 -23.04 50.28
N GLY A 491 -4.92 -22.37 49.98
CA GLY A 491 -6.04 -22.19 50.92
C GLY A 491 -5.89 -20.92 51.79
N PRO A 492 -6.67 -20.78 52.88
CA PRO A 492 -7.70 -21.71 53.34
C PRO A 492 -8.85 -21.83 52.33
N TRP A 493 -9.34 -23.05 52.16
CA TRP A 493 -10.42 -23.36 51.23
C TRP A 493 -11.76 -23.27 51.95
N ILE A 494 -12.67 -22.48 51.41
CA ILE A 494 -14.00 -22.24 51.98
C ILE A 494 -15.04 -22.81 51.01
N GLU A 495 -15.88 -23.71 51.51
CA GLU A 495 -17.01 -24.27 50.75
C GLU A 495 -17.99 -23.16 50.36
N LEU A 496 -18.34 -23.12 49.07
CA LEU A 496 -19.33 -22.19 48.55
C LEU A 496 -20.72 -22.78 48.74
N ASN A 497 -21.54 -22.13 49.56
CA ASN A 497 -22.96 -22.46 49.67
C ASN A 497 -23.69 -22.00 48.39
N LEU A 498 -23.84 -22.92 47.45
CA LEU A 498 -24.61 -22.67 46.22
C LEU A 498 -26.12 -22.77 46.57
N PRO A 499 -26.92 -21.71 46.33
CA PRO A 499 -28.35 -21.78 46.58
C PRO A 499 -28.99 -22.70 45.54
N PHE A 500 -29.35 -23.92 45.93
CA PHE A 500 -30.22 -24.78 45.12
C PHE A 500 -31.67 -24.28 45.24
N GLN A 501 -31.98 -23.11 44.67
CA GLN A 501 -33.35 -22.75 44.31
C GLN A 501 -33.38 -22.22 42.89
N LEU A 502 -34.16 -22.89 42.03
CA LEU A 502 -34.55 -22.41 40.72
C LEU A 502 -35.38 -21.13 40.90
N ILE A 503 -34.83 -19.98 40.54
CA ILE A 503 -35.58 -18.72 40.49
C ILE A 503 -35.52 -18.22 39.03
N SER A 504 -36.70 -18.09 38.41
CA SER A 504 -36.86 -17.42 37.12
C SER A 504 -36.75 -15.90 37.29
N GLU A 505 -35.92 -15.29 36.44
CA GLU A 505 -35.76 -13.87 36.08
C GLU A 505 -36.17 -12.76 37.08
N GLY A 506 -35.17 -11.97 37.52
CA GLY A 506 -35.37 -10.61 38.04
C GLY A 506 -34.23 -10.08 38.92
N SER A 507 -33.50 -9.07 38.41
CA SER A 507 -32.64 -8.08 39.11
C SER A 507 -31.63 -8.51 40.20
N GLY A 508 -30.34 -8.24 39.93
CA GLY A 508 -29.34 -7.87 40.96
C GLY A 508 -28.57 -9.02 41.63
N GLU A 509 -27.23 -8.97 41.52
CA GLU A 509 -26.19 -9.64 42.34
C GLU A 509 -26.42 -11.09 42.85
N ALA A 510 -27.22 -11.90 42.17
CA ALA A 510 -27.41 -13.30 42.53
C ALA A 510 -26.75 -14.24 41.52
N VAL A 511 -26.16 -15.32 42.06
CA VAL A 511 -25.63 -16.48 41.33
C VAL A 511 -26.69 -17.00 40.35
N ARG A 512 -26.34 -17.04 39.05
CA ARG A 512 -27.23 -17.58 38.01
C ARG A 512 -26.84 -19.01 37.67
N LEU A 513 -27.83 -19.90 37.68
CA LEU A 513 -27.73 -21.29 37.23
C LEU A 513 -28.65 -21.48 36.02
N THR A 514 -28.05 -21.76 34.85
CA THR A 514 -28.79 -22.14 33.65
C THR A 514 -28.26 -23.48 33.17
N GLY A 515 -29.01 -24.57 33.37
CA GLY A 515 -28.72 -25.92 32.87
C GLY A 515 -27.49 -26.61 33.48
N LYS A 516 -26.28 -26.07 33.26
CA LYS A 516 -24.97 -26.60 33.71
C LYS A 516 -23.91 -25.51 33.99
N THR A 517 -24.28 -24.24 33.98
CA THR A 517 -23.34 -23.11 34.08
C THR A 517 -23.51 -22.39 35.40
N LEU A 518 -22.41 -22.20 36.14
CA LEU A 518 -22.37 -21.41 37.36
C LEU A 518 -21.58 -20.11 37.10
N THR A 519 -22.19 -18.97 37.41
CA THR A 519 -21.49 -17.67 37.38
C THR A 519 -21.30 -17.17 38.81
N VAL A 520 -20.04 -16.91 39.19
CA VAL A 520 -19.67 -16.44 40.53
C VAL A 520 -19.04 -15.04 40.43
N PRO A 521 -19.48 -14.07 41.26
CA PRO A 521 -18.79 -12.78 41.35
C PRO A 521 -17.40 -12.94 41.95
N LEU A 522 -16.42 -12.20 41.43
CA LEU A 522 -15.10 -12.16 42.04
C LEU A 522 -15.12 -11.26 43.27
N THR A 523 -14.67 -11.77 44.41
CA THR A 523 -14.55 -10.97 45.65
C THR A 523 -13.14 -10.38 45.85
N SER A 524 -12.18 -10.75 44.99
CA SER A 524 -10.79 -10.28 45.03
C SER A 524 -10.12 -10.36 43.65
N GLU A 525 -8.95 -9.73 43.49
CA GLU A 525 -8.17 -9.73 42.24
C GLU A 525 -7.69 -11.12 41.82
N THR A 526 -7.55 -12.07 42.75
CA THR A 526 -7.16 -13.45 42.46
C THR A 526 -7.95 -14.41 43.34
N GLN A 527 -8.70 -15.31 42.70
CA GLN A 527 -9.52 -16.30 43.39
C GLN A 527 -9.35 -17.68 42.75
N PHE A 528 -9.09 -18.68 43.58
CA PHE A 528 -8.90 -20.07 43.18
C PHE A 528 -10.17 -20.85 43.51
N PHE A 529 -10.52 -21.80 42.66
CA PHE A 529 -11.64 -22.70 42.84
C PHE A 529 -11.18 -24.15 42.75
N ARG A 530 -11.75 -25.04 43.56
CA ARG A 530 -11.53 -26.49 43.43
C ARG A 530 -12.81 -27.27 43.71
N LEU A 531 -12.92 -28.44 43.08
CA LEU A 531 -13.90 -29.46 43.44
C LEU A 531 -13.26 -30.43 44.42
N ARG A 532 -13.91 -30.63 45.57
CA ARG A 532 -13.52 -31.63 46.57
C ARG A 532 -14.62 -32.66 46.69
N GLN A 533 -14.30 -33.94 46.69
CA GLN A 533 -15.26 -34.99 47.03
C GLN A 533 -15.62 -34.88 48.52
N ARG A 534 -16.90 -35.00 48.88
CA ARG A 534 -17.40 -34.84 50.25
C ARG A 534 -16.72 -35.81 51.22
#